data_AF-A0A947HY20-F1
#
_entry.id   AF-A0A947HY20-F1
#
_cell.length_a   1.000
_cell.length_b   1.000
_cell.length_c   1.000
_cell.angle_alpha   90.00
_cell.angle_beta   90.00
_cell.angle_gamma   90.00
#
_symmetry.space_group_name_H-M   'P 1'
#
loop_
_entity.id
_entity.type
_entity.pdbx_description
1 polymer ?
#
loop_
_entity_poly.entity_id
_entity_poly.type
_entity_poly.pdbx_seq_one_letter_code
_entity_poly.pdbx_strand_id
1 'polypeptide(L)'
;FEAKFWGVAVMGGAVVILAGLPWFDKSPVKSIRYRPGWHKVVYAVFVVNFCILGYLGVQPPSEIGNVVSQVGTLLYFGFFVLMPFWSQIGTFKKVPDRVTFKPH
;
A
#
# COMPACT_ATOMS: atom_id res chain seq x y z
N PHE A 1 -15.05 25.22 9.35
CA PHE A 1 -14.70 25.26 7.91
C PHE A 1 -13.51 24.37 7.54
N GLU A 2 -12.73 23.86 8.49
CA GLU A 2 -11.50 23.11 8.20
C GLU A 2 -11.73 21.65 7.78
N ALA A 3 -12.68 20.92 8.39
CA ALA A 3 -12.89 19.50 8.14
C ALA A 3 -13.22 19.14 6.67
N LYS A 4 -13.99 19.99 5.98
CA LYS A 4 -14.35 19.78 4.57
C LYS A 4 -13.13 19.87 3.65
N PHE A 5 -12.22 20.81 3.93
CA PHE A 5 -10.97 20.96 3.18
C PHE A 5 -10.05 19.76 3.39
N TRP A 6 -9.84 19.35 4.64
CA TRP A 6 -9.00 18.20 4.97
C TRP A 6 -9.52 16.89 4.38
N GLY A 7 -10.84 16.70 4.31
CA GLY A 7 -11.44 15.55 3.63
C GLY A 7 -11.03 15.47 2.15
N VAL A 8 -11.11 16.59 1.42
CA VAL A 8 -10.69 16.65 0.01
C VAL A 8 -9.18 16.46 -0.13
N ALA A 9 -8.39 17.07 0.75
CA ALA A 9 -6.93 16.92 0.76
C ALA A 9 -6.50 15.46 0.97
N VAL A 10 -7.13 14.75 1.92
CA VAL A 10 -6.89 13.32 2.17
C VAL A 10 -7.29 12.48 0.95
N MET A 11 -8.43 12.77 0.32
CA MET A 11 -8.87 12.06 -0.89
C MET A 11 -7.89 12.24 -2.05
N GLY A 12 -7.47 13.48 -2.33
CA GLY A 12 -6.47 13.77 -3.34
C GLY A 12 -5.12 13.13 -3.01
N GLY A 13 -4.70 13.19 -1.76
CA GLY A 13 -3.48 12.53 -1.26
C GLY A 13 -3.51 11.02 -1.44
N ALA A 14 -4.65 10.37 -1.21
CA ALA A 14 -4.81 8.92 -1.37
C ALA A 14 -4.63 8.45 -2.83
N VAL A 15 -4.93 9.31 -3.80
CA VAL A 15 -4.67 9.05 -5.23
C VAL A 15 -3.22 9.35 -5.58
N VAL A 16 -2.71 10.51 -5.19
CA VAL A 16 -1.34 10.97 -5.51
C VAL A 16 -0.27 10.06 -4.90
N ILE A 17 -0.51 9.50 -3.71
CA ILE A 17 0.44 8.61 -3.04
C ILE A 17 0.79 7.36 -3.87
N LEU A 18 -0.14 6.90 -4.72
CA LEU A 18 0.10 5.78 -5.65
C LEU A 18 1.13 6.16 -6.72
N ALA A 19 1.13 7.41 -7.20
CA ALA A 19 2.16 7.90 -8.11
C ALA A 19 3.54 7.97 -7.44
N GLY A 20 3.57 8.11 -6.10
CA GLY A 20 4.78 8.07 -5.28
C GLY A 20 5.37 6.67 -5.04
N LEU A 21 4.68 5.60 -5.46
CA LEU A 21 5.14 4.21 -5.27
C LEU A 21 6.60 3.95 -5.69
N PRO A 22 7.11 4.46 -6.82
CA PRO A 22 8.51 4.25 -7.23
C PRO A 22 9.54 4.79 -6.23
N TRP A 23 9.16 5.76 -5.38
CA TRP A 23 10.03 6.34 -4.35
C TRP A 23 9.85 5.66 -2.98
N PHE A 24 8.65 5.15 -2.70
CA PHE A 24 8.35 4.49 -1.43
C PHE A 24 8.81 3.02 -1.38
N ASP A 25 8.64 2.27 -2.46
CA ASP A 25 9.09 0.87 -2.53
C ASP A 25 10.58 0.80 -2.81
N LYS A 26 11.37 0.65 -1.74
CA LYS A 26 12.84 0.56 -1.79
C LYS A 26 13.35 -0.89 -1.76
N SER A 27 12.49 -1.86 -2.06
CA SER A 27 12.87 -3.28 -2.08
C SER A 27 14.00 -3.55 -3.09
N PRO A 28 15.01 -4.35 -2.72
CA PRO A 28 16.09 -4.75 -3.64
C PRO A 28 15.59 -5.61 -4.80
N VAL A 29 14.41 -6.24 -4.65
CA VAL A 29 13.80 -7.10 -5.67
C VAL A 29 12.44 -6.58 -6.11
N LYS A 30 12.27 -6.39 -7.42
CA LYS A 30 11.04 -5.84 -8.03
C LYS A 30 9.87 -6.82 -8.04
N SER A 31 10.13 -8.12 -8.15
CA SER A 31 9.07 -9.13 -8.25
C SER A 31 8.74 -9.73 -6.87
N ILE A 32 7.45 -9.66 -6.49
CA ILE A 32 6.93 -10.19 -5.23
C ILE A 32 7.20 -11.69 -5.04
N ARG A 33 7.39 -12.45 -6.12
CA ARG A 33 7.70 -13.90 -6.05
C ARG A 33 9.01 -14.18 -5.31
N TYR A 34 9.95 -13.24 -5.38
CA TYR A 34 11.28 -13.36 -4.79
C TYR A 34 11.44 -12.55 -3.50
N ARG A 35 10.37 -11.87 -3.07
CA ARG A 35 10.33 -11.16 -1.79
C ARG A 35 10.08 -12.14 -0.62
N PRO A 36 10.42 -11.76 0.62
CA PRO A 36 10.09 -12.52 1.83
C PRO A 36 8.59 -12.88 1.89
N GLY A 37 8.28 -14.08 2.38
CA GLY A 37 6.90 -14.59 2.41
C GLY A 37 5.94 -13.70 3.21
N TRP A 38 6.42 -13.08 4.30
CA TRP A 38 5.63 -12.19 5.14
C TRP A 38 5.21 -10.89 4.42
N HIS A 39 5.93 -10.45 3.38
CA HIS A 39 5.48 -9.30 2.57
C HIS A 39 4.11 -9.57 1.95
N LYS A 40 3.83 -10.81 1.53
CA LYS A 40 2.51 -11.19 0.99
C LYS A 40 1.40 -11.00 2.02
N VAL A 41 1.68 -11.24 3.30
CA VAL A 41 0.70 -11.03 4.37
C VAL A 41 0.41 -9.55 4.53
N VAL A 42 1.43 -8.69 4.53
CA VAL A 42 1.25 -7.22 4.59
C VAL A 42 0.43 -6.72 3.41
N TYR A 43 0.72 -7.18 2.19
CA TYR A 43 -0.08 -6.86 1.00
C TYR A 43 -1.52 -7.39 1.13
N ALA A 44 -1.72 -8.60 1.66
CA ALA A 44 -3.05 -9.17 1.85
C ALA A 44 -3.88 -8.34 2.85
N VAL A 45 -3.29 -7.93 3.97
CA VAL A 45 -3.94 -7.04 4.95
C VAL A 45 -4.31 -5.71 4.30
N PHE A 46 -3.42 -5.14 3.49
CA PHE A 46 -3.71 -3.90 2.76
C PHE A 46 -4.89 -4.06 1.80
N VAL A 47 -4.95 -5.14 1.02
CA VAL A 47 -6.07 -5.40 0.10
C VAL A 47 -7.39 -5.56 0.86
N VAL A 48 -7.39 -6.31 1.97
CA VAL A 48 -8.59 -6.46 2.81
C VAL A 48 -9.05 -5.10 3.34
N ASN A 49 -8.12 -4.29 3.86
CA ASN A 49 -8.44 -2.94 4.35
C ASN A 49 -8.98 -2.04 3.22
N PHE A 50 -8.40 -2.12 2.03
CA PHE A 50 -8.87 -1.37 0.86
C PHE A 50 -10.31 -1.74 0.49
N CYS A 51 -10.66 -3.04 0.50
CA CYS A 51 -12.03 -3.50 0.26
C CYS A 51 -13.00 -3.03 1.36
N ILE A 52 -12.59 -3.06 2.64
CA ILE A 52 -13.40 -2.56 3.76
C ILE A 52 -13.69 -1.08 3.59
N LEU A 53 -12.68 -0.26 3.29
CA LEU A 53 -12.86 1.17 3.04
C LEU A 53 -13.74 1.44 1.82
N GLY A 54 -13.55 0.67 0.74
CA GLY A 54 -14.40 0.76 -0.44
C GLY A 54 -15.87 0.45 -0.14
N TYR A 55 -16.13 -0.57 0.69
CA TYR A 55 -17.48 -0.91 1.15
C TYR A 55 -18.07 0.18 2.05
N LEU A 56 -17.33 0.65 3.06
CA LEU A 56 -17.81 1.71 3.96
C LEU A 56 -18.03 3.04 3.24
N GLY A 57 -17.32 3.30 2.14
CA GLY A 57 -17.49 4.50 1.32
C GLY A 57 -18.85 4.62 0.62
N VAL A 58 -19.60 3.53 0.45
CA VAL A 58 -20.96 3.53 -0.12
C VAL A 58 -22.06 3.36 0.94
N GLN A 59 -21.69 3.12 2.20
CA GLN A 59 -22.65 2.99 3.29
C GLN A 59 -23.04 4.35 3.88
N PRO A 60 -24.25 4.50 4.45
CA PRO A 60 -24.60 5.68 5.22
C PRO A 60 -23.70 5.82 6.46
N PRO A 61 -23.41 7.05 6.92
CA PRO A 61 -22.61 7.27 8.11
C PRO A 61 -23.20 6.57 9.33
N SER A 62 -22.38 5.79 10.01
CA SER A 62 -22.72 5.12 11.27
C SER A 62 -21.58 5.30 12.26
N GLU A 63 -21.86 5.23 13.56
CA GLU A 63 -20.86 5.44 14.60
C GLU A 63 -19.70 4.43 14.49
N ILE A 64 -20.03 3.15 14.35
CA ILE A 64 -19.05 2.08 14.16
C ILE A 64 -18.31 2.25 12.81
N GLY A 65 -19.05 2.53 11.73
CA GLY A 65 -18.47 2.72 10.40
C GLY A 65 -17.48 3.89 10.34
N ASN A 66 -17.73 4.97 11.10
CA ASN A 66 -16.84 6.11 11.20
C ASN A 66 -15.52 5.74 11.87
N VAL A 67 -15.56 5.04 13.00
CA VAL A 67 -14.35 4.59 13.71
C VAL A 67 -13.54 3.62 12.84
N VAL A 68 -14.21 2.65 12.21
CA VAL A 68 -13.55 1.68 11.31
C VAL A 68 -12.94 2.38 10.10
N SER A 69 -13.62 3.36 9.51
CA SER A 69 -13.11 4.12 8.35
C SER A 69 -11.90 4.99 8.72
N GLN A 70 -11.88 5.57 9.91
CA GLN A 70 -10.73 6.33 10.42
C GLN A 70 -9.51 5.43 10.62
N VAL A 71 -9.69 4.30 11.30
CA VAL A 71 -8.61 3.31 11.51
C VAL A 71 -8.14 2.76 10.16
N GLY A 72 -9.05 2.41 9.27
CA GLY A 72 -8.71 1.89 7.94
C GLY A 72 -7.94 2.91 7.11
N THR A 73 -8.29 4.19 7.20
CA THR A 73 -7.56 5.28 6.52
C THR A 73 -6.15 5.43 7.08
N LEU A 74 -5.98 5.36 8.40
CA LEU A 74 -4.65 5.34 9.03
C LEU A 74 -3.82 4.13 8.58
N LEU A 75 -4.42 2.95 8.49
CA LEU A 75 -3.76 1.76 7.96
C LEU A 75 -3.38 1.91 6.48
N TYR A 76 -4.24 2.52 5.66
CA TYR A 76 -3.97 2.78 4.25
C TYR A 76 -2.75 3.68 4.08
N PHE A 77 -2.73 4.85 4.71
CA PHE A 77 -1.58 5.77 4.61
C PHE A 77 -0.34 5.20 5.32
N GLY A 78 -0.52 4.55 6.46
CA GLY A 78 0.55 3.89 7.21
C GLY A 78 1.26 2.83 6.39
N PHE A 79 0.53 2.06 5.56
CA PHE A 79 1.12 1.08 4.65
C PHE A 79 2.14 1.72 3.70
N PHE A 80 1.80 2.85 3.07
CA PHE A 80 2.70 3.57 2.15
C PHE A 80 3.83 4.30 2.88
N VAL A 81 3.55 4.98 3.99
CA VAL A 81 4.56 5.72 4.76
C VAL A 81 5.61 4.78 5.37
N LEU A 82 5.18 3.60 5.83
CA LEU A 82 6.08 2.59 6.39
C LEU A 82 6.77 1.74 5.31
N MET A 83 6.29 1.79 4.05
CA MET A 83 6.82 1.00 2.92
C MET A 83 8.34 1.10 2.75
N PRO A 84 9.00 2.27 2.85
CA PRO A 84 10.45 2.37 2.73
C PRO A 84 11.22 1.52 3.75
N PHE A 85 10.62 1.25 4.91
CA PHE A 85 11.26 0.49 5.98
C PHE A 85 10.98 -1.01 5.84
N TRP A 86 9.70 -1.40 5.75
CA TRP A 86 9.35 -2.82 5.76
C TRP A 86 9.66 -3.52 4.42
N SER A 87 9.65 -2.80 3.29
CA SER A 87 9.91 -3.38 1.96
C SER A 87 11.36 -3.86 1.78
N GLN A 88 12.30 -3.38 2.61
CA GLN A 88 13.72 -3.72 2.53
C GLN A 88 14.12 -4.88 3.45
N ILE A 89 13.25 -5.25 4.40
CA ILE A 89 13.57 -6.21 5.46
C ILE A 89 13.24 -7.64 5.02
N GLY A 90 14.10 -8.58 5.41
CA GLY A 90 13.88 -10.03 5.27
C GLY A 90 14.80 -10.70 4.26
N THR A 91 14.62 -12.01 4.09
CA THR A 91 15.44 -12.82 3.18
C THR A 91 14.83 -12.86 1.78
N PHE A 92 15.50 -12.24 0.82
CA PHE A 92 15.11 -12.23 -0.59
C PHE A 92 15.65 -13.48 -1.31
N LYS A 93 14.84 -14.07 -2.18
CA LYS A 93 15.27 -15.17 -3.05
C LYS A 93 16.09 -14.61 -4.22
N LYS A 94 17.06 -15.39 -4.70
CA LYS A 94 17.85 -15.02 -5.89
C LYS A 94 16.91 -14.85 -7.09
N VAL A 95 16.99 -13.69 -7.74
CA VAL A 95 16.28 -13.44 -9.00
C VAL A 95 16.98 -14.21 -10.14
N PRO A 96 16.24 -14.71 -11.14
CA PRO A 96 16.84 -15.41 -12.27
C PRO A 96 17.86 -14.52 -12.99
N ASP A 97 18.94 -15.14 -13.46
CA ASP A 97 19.94 -14.44 -14.26
C ASP A 97 19.30 -14.00 -15.59
N ARG A 98 19.49 -12.73 -15.97
CA ARG A 98 18.89 -12.20 -17.19
C ARG A 98 19.57 -12.86 -18.39
N VAL A 99 18.77 -13.39 -19.32
CA VAL A 99 19.28 -13.83 -20.61
C VAL A 99 19.65 -12.59 -21.45
N THR A 100 20.91 -12.16 -21.38
CA THR A 100 21.48 -11.25 -22.37
C THR A 100 21.73 -12.05 -23.63
N PHE A 101 20.72 -12.19 -24.48
CA PHE A 101 20.88 -12.78 -25.80
C PHE A 101 21.83 -11.88 -26.61
N LYS A 102 23.05 -12.37 -26.88
CA LYS A 102 23.91 -11.78 -27.91
C LYS A 102 23.60 -12.54 -29.21
N PRO A 103 22.95 -11.91 -30.20
CA PRO A 103 22.82 -12.53 -31.52
C PRO A 103 24.21 -12.80 -32.10
N HIS A 104 24.32 -13.94 -32.80
CA HIS A 104 25.50 -14.33 -33.58
C HIS A 104 25.62 -13.52 -34.87
#